data_AF-A0A7J9KST3-F1
#
_entry.id   AF-A0A7J9KST3-F1
#
_cell.length_a   1.000
_cell.length_b   1.000
_cell.length_c   1.000
_cell.angle_alpha   90.00
_cell.angle_beta   90.00
_cell.angle_gamma   90.00
#
_symmetry.space_group_name_H-M   'P 1'
#
loop_
_entity.id
_entity.type
_entity.pdbx_description
1 polymer ?
#
loop_
_entity_poly.entity_id
_entity_poly.type
_entity_poly.pdbx_seq_one_letter_code
_entity_poly.pdbx_strand_id
1 'polypeptide(L)'
;MITHYVEFCFKTFGDRVKTGMTFNEPRVVAALGFDNGINPLNRCTKQFGNCTDGNSVTEPYIAAHHLILSHAEAVKRYRMDDPGNLTFPKSLHDSNRVNFYRSYLKELKRAMNDGADITGYFTRSILDNFE
;
A
#
# COMPACT_ATOMS: atom_id res chain seq x y z
N MET A 1 -6.32 -9.93 13.89
CA MET A 1 -6.34 -8.46 14.07
C MET A 1 -6.52 -7.75 12.73
N ILE A 2 -5.64 -7.93 11.72
CA ILE A 2 -5.85 -7.39 10.35
C ILE A 2 -6.95 -8.13 9.57
N THR A 3 -7.02 -9.46 9.69
CA THR A 3 -8.01 -10.30 8.98
C THR A 3 -9.45 -9.95 9.33
N HIS A 4 -9.76 -9.76 10.62
CA HIS A 4 -11.09 -9.36 11.07
C HIS A 4 -11.49 -7.96 10.56
N TYR A 5 -10.54 -7.02 10.53
CA TYR A 5 -10.78 -5.68 9.98
C TYR A 5 -11.10 -5.75 8.48
N VAL A 6 -10.31 -6.51 7.74
CA VAL A 6 -10.48 -6.74 6.31
C VAL A 6 -11.83 -7.40 6.01
N GLU A 7 -12.20 -8.45 6.76
CA GLU A 7 -13.52 -9.10 6.64
C GLU A 7 -14.68 -8.14 6.94
N PHE A 8 -14.56 -7.31 7.97
CA PHE A 8 -15.57 -6.30 8.29
C PHE A 8 -15.72 -5.32 7.13
N CYS A 9 -14.61 -4.75 6.62
CA CYS A 9 -14.64 -3.83 5.49
C CYS A 9 -15.31 -4.45 4.26
N PHE A 10 -15.03 -5.71 3.94
CA PHE A 10 -15.68 -6.39 2.81
C PHE A 10 -17.15 -6.65 3.04
N LYS A 11 -17.54 -7.15 4.21
CA LYS A 11 -18.95 -7.40 4.54
C LYS A 11 -19.78 -6.12 4.55
N THR A 12 -19.20 -4.99 4.96
CA THR A 12 -19.93 -3.72 5.11
C THR A 12 -19.92 -2.87 3.84
N PHE A 13 -18.84 -2.90 3.05
CA PHE A 13 -18.65 -1.97 1.92
C PHE A 13 -18.37 -2.66 0.58
N GLY A 14 -18.14 -3.98 0.57
CA GLY A 14 -17.73 -4.72 -0.62
C GLY A 14 -18.78 -4.79 -1.72
N ASP A 15 -20.04 -4.44 -1.43
CA ASP A 15 -21.10 -4.30 -2.43
C ASP A 15 -20.82 -3.13 -3.40
N ARG A 16 -20.29 -2.02 -2.88
CA ARG A 16 -20.03 -0.76 -3.61
C ARG A 16 -18.54 -0.52 -3.89
N VAL A 17 -17.67 -0.87 -2.95
CA VAL A 17 -16.23 -0.62 -3.04
C VAL A 17 -15.55 -1.87 -3.61
N LYS A 18 -15.18 -1.80 -4.90
CA LYS A 18 -14.51 -2.91 -5.63
C LYS A 18 -12.99 -2.78 -5.72
N THR A 19 -12.45 -1.65 -5.28
CA THR A 19 -11.02 -1.36 -5.34
C THR A 19 -10.60 -0.74 -4.02
N GLY A 20 -9.50 -1.21 -3.45
CA GLY A 20 -9.01 -0.74 -2.16
C GLY A 20 -7.51 -0.97 -2.00
N MET A 21 -6.92 -0.22 -1.07
CA MET A 21 -5.54 -0.38 -0.63
C MET A 21 -5.53 -0.96 0.78
N THR A 22 -4.51 -1.76 1.10
CA THR A 22 -4.36 -2.38 2.44
C THR A 22 -3.67 -1.43 3.41
N PHE A 23 -2.51 -0.92 3.03
CA PHE A 23 -1.74 0.06 3.79
C PHE A 23 -1.37 1.23 2.90
N ASN A 24 -1.35 2.42 3.49
CA ASN A 24 -0.72 3.60 2.89
C ASN A 24 0.70 3.71 3.43
N GLU A 25 1.69 3.84 2.54
CA GLU A 25 3.09 4.18 2.86
C GLU A 25 3.75 3.37 4.00
N PRO A 26 3.80 2.02 3.92
CA PRO A 26 4.36 1.16 4.97
C PRO A 26 5.82 1.45 5.32
N ARG A 27 6.66 1.93 4.37
CA ARG A 27 8.00 2.43 4.73
C ARG A 27 7.94 3.63 5.66
N VAL A 28 7.08 4.61 5.37
CA VAL A 28 6.95 5.81 6.22
C VAL A 28 6.48 5.42 7.60
N VAL A 29 5.55 4.46 7.70
CA VAL A 29 5.12 3.88 8.98
C VAL A 29 6.30 3.24 9.71
N ALA A 30 7.10 2.41 9.03
CA ALA A 30 8.26 1.75 9.63
C ALA A 30 9.35 2.74 10.06
N ALA A 31 9.75 3.66 9.20
CA ALA A 31 10.81 4.63 9.47
C ALA A 31 10.39 5.65 10.52
N LEU A 32 9.27 6.34 10.32
CA LEU A 32 8.87 7.41 11.24
C LEU A 32 8.35 6.89 12.57
N GLY A 33 7.84 5.65 12.63
CA GLY A 33 7.37 5.04 13.88
C GLY A 33 8.45 4.35 14.69
N PHE A 34 9.48 3.78 14.03
CA PHE A 34 10.44 2.86 14.67
C PHE A 34 11.92 3.19 14.43
N ASP A 35 12.27 4.11 13.52
CA ASP A 35 13.66 4.54 13.27
C ASP A 35 13.96 5.85 13.99
N ASN A 36 13.21 6.91 13.72
CA ASN A 36 13.37 8.23 14.37
C ASN A 36 12.24 8.59 15.35
N GLY A 37 11.19 7.76 15.42
CA GLY A 37 10.08 7.88 16.38
C GLY A 37 9.29 9.19 16.30
N ILE A 38 9.25 9.86 15.15
CA ILE A 38 8.47 11.08 14.91
C ILE A 38 6.95 10.79 14.97
N ASN A 39 6.54 9.64 14.43
CA ASN A 39 5.15 9.23 14.37
C ASN A 39 4.74 8.37 15.58
N PRO A 40 3.42 8.25 15.85
CA PRO A 40 2.90 7.42 16.93
C PRO A 40 3.49 6.01 16.94
N LEU A 41 3.56 5.44 18.15
CA LEU A 41 4.45 4.38 18.62
C LEU A 41 5.79 4.90 19.11
N ASN A 42 6.33 5.98 18.51
CA ASN A 42 7.46 6.77 19.03
C ASN A 42 8.62 5.92 19.55
N ARG A 43 8.98 4.86 18.81
CA ARG A 43 10.07 3.97 19.17
C ARG A 43 11.30 4.33 18.36
N CYS A 44 12.44 4.44 19.02
CA CYS A 44 13.73 4.64 18.37
C CYS A 44 14.87 4.40 19.35
N THR A 45 16.06 4.12 18.84
CA THR A 45 17.28 4.21 19.64
C THR A 45 17.51 5.68 19.99
N LYS A 46 17.86 5.95 21.25
CA LYS A 46 18.07 7.31 21.80
C LYS A 46 19.01 8.23 21.00
N GLN A 47 19.91 7.66 20.18
CA GLN A 47 20.81 8.42 19.32
C GLN A 47 20.12 8.99 18.07
N PHE A 48 19.02 8.41 17.62
CA PHE A 48 18.30 8.78 16.40
C PHE A 48 17.02 9.59 16.66
N GLY A 49 16.63 9.76 17.93
CA GLY A 49 15.48 10.57 18.34
C GLY A 49 15.32 10.61 19.85
N ASN A 50 14.32 11.37 20.33
CA ASN A 50 14.06 11.56 21.76
C ASN A 50 13.14 10.47 22.35
N CYS A 51 13.22 9.24 21.85
CA CYS A 51 12.39 8.13 22.32
C CYS A 51 12.90 7.58 23.65
N THR A 52 11.97 7.09 24.47
CA THR A 52 12.29 6.46 25.76
C THR A 52 12.60 4.97 25.65
N ASP A 53 12.22 4.34 24.53
CA ASP A 53 12.41 2.92 24.23
C ASP A 53 12.42 2.70 22.71
N GLY A 54 12.96 1.58 22.26
CA GLY A 54 13.03 1.21 20.84
C GLY A 54 14.44 0.83 20.36
N ASN A 55 14.50 0.24 19.17
CA ASN A 55 15.74 -0.07 18.48
C ASN A 55 15.63 0.22 16.99
N SER A 56 16.21 1.34 16.56
CA SER A 56 16.19 1.81 15.17
C SER A 56 16.91 0.87 14.18
N VAL A 57 17.78 -0.02 14.67
CA VAL A 57 18.52 -0.96 13.81
C VAL A 57 17.70 -2.22 13.49
N THR A 58 16.66 -2.52 14.28
CA THR A 58 15.90 -3.77 14.14
C THR A 58 14.40 -3.56 13.98
N GLU A 59 13.80 -2.64 14.74
CA GLU A 59 12.35 -2.47 14.78
C GLU A 59 11.73 -1.98 13.47
N PRO A 60 12.35 -1.08 12.67
CA PRO A 60 11.81 -0.72 11.35
C PRO A 60 11.65 -1.94 10.44
N TYR A 61 12.62 -2.86 10.46
CA TYR A 61 12.58 -4.08 9.64
C TYR A 61 11.54 -5.08 10.14
N ILE A 62 11.39 -5.21 11.46
CA ILE A 62 10.33 -6.05 12.06
C ILE A 62 8.95 -5.50 11.71
N ALA A 63 8.75 -4.19 11.82
CA ALA A 63 7.51 -3.52 11.45
C ALA A 63 7.21 -3.72 9.96
N ALA A 64 8.19 -3.46 9.08
CA ALA A 64 8.04 -3.69 7.64
C ALA A 64 7.69 -5.14 7.31
N HIS A 65 8.36 -6.12 7.95
CA HIS A 65 8.08 -7.53 7.75
C HIS A 65 6.63 -7.89 8.12
N HIS A 66 6.13 -7.42 9.27
CA HIS A 66 4.75 -7.66 9.68
C HIS A 66 3.73 -6.93 8.80
N LEU A 67 4.06 -5.74 8.26
CA LEU A 67 3.21 -5.05 7.29
C LEU A 67 3.09 -5.86 5.99
N ILE A 68 4.20 -6.45 5.51
CA ILE A 68 4.21 -7.33 4.33
C ILE A 68 3.36 -8.59 4.57
N LEU A 69 3.55 -9.26 5.70
CA LEU A 69 2.76 -10.45 6.04
C LEU A 69 1.27 -10.11 6.18
N SER A 70 0.96 -8.98 6.82
CA SER A 70 -0.41 -8.49 6.97
C SER A 70 -1.04 -8.16 5.62
N HIS A 71 -0.27 -7.55 4.70
CA HIS A 71 -0.71 -7.28 3.33
C HIS A 71 -1.04 -8.57 2.60
N ALA A 72 -0.13 -9.56 2.65
CA ALA A 72 -0.32 -10.85 2.00
C ALA A 72 -1.57 -11.57 2.50
N GLU A 73 -1.79 -11.59 3.82
CA GLU A 73 -2.97 -12.22 4.40
C GLU A 73 -4.26 -11.46 4.07
N ALA A 74 -4.24 -10.12 4.09
CA ALA A 74 -5.38 -9.31 3.68
C ALA A 74 -5.78 -9.55 2.21
N VAL A 75 -4.79 -9.59 1.30
CA VAL A 75 -5.01 -9.87 -0.12
C VAL A 75 -5.49 -11.31 -0.33
N LYS A 76 -4.92 -12.28 0.41
CA LYS A 76 -5.38 -13.67 0.38
C LYS A 76 -6.85 -13.77 0.80
N ARG A 77 -7.23 -13.11 1.90
CA ARG A 77 -8.61 -13.09 2.39
C ARG A 77 -9.55 -12.45 1.38
N TYR A 78 -9.17 -11.31 0.80
CA TYR A 78 -9.93 -10.64 -0.26
C TYR A 78 -10.19 -11.56 -1.45
N ARG A 79 -9.17 -12.28 -1.92
CA ARG A 79 -9.28 -13.20 -3.05
C ARG A 79 -10.11 -14.44 -2.74
N MET A 80 -10.11 -14.89 -1.48
CA MET A 80 -10.91 -16.03 -1.02
C MET A 80 -12.38 -15.69 -0.78
N ASP A 81 -12.66 -14.48 -0.27
CA ASP A 81 -14.01 -13.99 0.01
C ASP A 81 -14.67 -13.29 -1.19
N ASP A 82 -13.98 -13.18 -2.34
CA ASP A 82 -14.59 -12.66 -3.55
C ASP A 82 -15.76 -13.57 -3.99
N PRO A 83 -17.02 -13.07 -3.96
CA PRO A 83 -18.17 -13.86 -4.42
C PRO A 83 -18.12 -14.19 -5.92
N GLY A 84 -17.16 -13.62 -6.66
CA GLY A 84 -16.96 -13.80 -8.09
C GLY A 84 -16.28 -15.10 -8.52
N ASN A 85 -15.85 -15.96 -7.58
CA ASN A 85 -15.17 -17.23 -7.92
C ASN A 85 -13.98 -16.99 -8.89
N LEU A 86 -13.27 -15.87 -8.70
CA LEU A 86 -12.11 -15.51 -9.52
C LEU A 86 -10.95 -16.42 -9.13
N THR A 87 -10.64 -17.38 -9.99
CA THR A 87 -9.43 -18.21 -9.86
C THR A 87 -8.19 -17.32 -9.79
N PHE A 88 -7.14 -17.76 -9.08
CA PHE A 88 -5.87 -17.03 -8.95
C PHE A 88 -5.37 -16.40 -10.28
N PRO A 89 -5.39 -17.11 -11.44
CA PRO A 89 -5.03 -16.51 -12.72
C PRO A 89 -5.90 -15.32 -13.14
N LYS A 90 -7.21 -15.36 -12.89
CA LYS A 90 -8.10 -14.22 -13.19
C LYS A 90 -7.85 -13.05 -12.25
N SER A 91 -7.50 -13.29 -10.99
CA SER A 91 -7.14 -12.22 -10.03
C SER A 91 -5.84 -11.48 -10.38
N LEU A 92 -4.95 -12.11 -11.16
CA LEU A 92 -3.75 -11.46 -11.71
C LEU A 92 -4.08 -10.47 -12.83
N HIS A 93 -5.21 -10.66 -13.51
CA HIS A 93 -5.65 -9.81 -14.62
C HIS A 93 -6.51 -8.64 -14.13
N ASP A 94 -5.88 -7.69 -13.44
CA ASP A 94 -6.50 -6.43 -12.98
C ASP A 94 -6.75 -5.46 -14.14
N SER A 95 -7.73 -5.80 -14.97
CA SER A 95 -8.07 -5.05 -16.19
C SER A 95 -8.54 -3.63 -15.89
N ASN A 96 -9.14 -3.42 -14.72
CA ASN A 96 -9.58 -2.09 -14.28
C ASN A 96 -8.38 -1.17 -14.03
N ARG A 97 -7.37 -1.64 -13.28
CA ARG A 97 -6.13 -0.87 -13.05
C ARG A 97 -5.35 -0.64 -14.34
N VAL A 98 -5.27 -1.65 -15.21
CA VAL A 98 -4.64 -1.51 -16.54
C VAL A 98 -5.36 -0.44 -17.37
N ASN A 99 -6.70 -0.45 -17.39
CA ASN A 99 -7.49 0.51 -18.14
C ASN A 99 -7.40 1.92 -17.54
N PHE A 100 -7.37 2.06 -16.22
CA PHE A 100 -7.13 3.33 -15.55
C PHE A 100 -5.79 3.95 -15.98
N TYR A 101 -4.70 3.19 -15.90
CA TYR A 101 -3.38 3.67 -16.33
C TYR A 101 -3.35 3.98 -17.82
N ARG A 102 -4.01 3.17 -18.66
CA ARG A 102 -4.12 3.44 -20.09
C ARG A 102 -4.84 4.77 -20.37
N SER A 103 -5.95 5.04 -19.69
CA SER A 103 -6.68 6.30 -19.82
C SER A 103 -5.85 7.48 -19.31
N TYR A 104 -5.19 7.34 -18.16
CA TYR A 104 -4.31 8.37 -17.61
C TYR A 104 -3.16 8.73 -18.57
N LEU A 105 -2.48 7.72 -19.11
CA LEU A 105 -1.41 7.91 -20.10
C LEU A 105 -1.92 8.52 -21.41
N LYS A 106 -3.16 8.23 -21.80
CA LYS A 106 -3.78 8.85 -22.97
C LYS A 106 -4.00 10.35 -22.77
N GLU A 107 -4.49 10.76 -21.60
CA GLU A 107 -4.67 12.18 -21.29
C GLU A 107 -3.31 12.89 -21.09
N LEU A 108 -2.32 12.21 -20.49
CA LEU A 108 -0.94 12.72 -20.42
C LEU A 108 -0.39 13.02 -21.82
N LYS A 109 -0.57 12.08 -22.77
CA LYS A 109 -0.17 12.27 -24.17
C LYS A 109 -0.91 13.41 -24.84
N ARG A 110 -2.19 13.62 -24.54
CA ARG A 110 -2.95 14.77 -25.04
C ARG A 110 -2.36 16.08 -24.54
N ALA A 111 -2.10 16.18 -23.23
CA ALA A 111 -1.46 17.36 -22.65
C ALA A 111 -0.11 17.67 -23.29
N MET A 112 0.72 16.65 -23.57
CA MET A 112 1.98 16.83 -24.31
C MET A 112 1.77 17.39 -25.71
N ASN A 113 0.78 16.87 -26.46
CA ASN A 113 0.46 17.35 -27.80
C ASN A 113 -0.09 18.78 -27.81
N ASP A 114 -0.79 19.17 -26.74
CA ASP A 114 -1.33 20.52 -26.55
C ASP A 114 -0.25 21.52 -26.06
N GLY A 115 1.01 21.09 -25.96
CA GLY A 115 2.16 21.94 -25.67
C GLY A 115 2.60 21.97 -24.20
N ALA A 116 2.06 21.10 -23.34
CA ALA A 116 2.55 20.98 -21.97
C ALA A 116 3.96 20.34 -21.97
N ASP A 117 4.91 21.00 -21.31
CA ASP A 117 6.28 20.49 -21.13
C ASP A 117 6.32 19.40 -20.05
N ILE A 118 6.16 18.14 -20.49
CA ILE A 118 6.16 16.96 -19.63
C ILE A 118 7.40 16.13 -19.98
N THR A 119 8.37 16.12 -19.07
CA THR A 119 9.67 15.41 -19.22
C THR A 119 9.69 14.04 -18.54
N GLY A 120 8.66 13.71 -17.76
CA GLY A 120 8.50 12.42 -17.10
C GLY A 120 7.16 12.26 -16.39
N TYR A 121 6.81 11.02 -16.03
CA TYR A 121 5.67 10.71 -15.19
C TYR A 121 6.02 9.58 -14.21
N PHE A 122 5.41 9.58 -13.04
CA PHE A 122 5.60 8.55 -12.02
C PHE A 122 4.23 7.95 -11.67
N THR A 123 4.10 6.63 -11.81
CA THR A 123 2.87 5.91 -11.45
C THR A 123 3.03 5.31 -10.08
N ARG A 124 2.08 5.61 -9.16
CA ARG A 124 2.17 5.03 -7.84
C ARG A 124 2.07 3.50 -7.86
N SER A 125 3.18 2.81 -7.65
CA SER A 125 3.24 1.36 -7.59
C SER A 125 3.26 0.87 -6.15
N ILE A 126 2.96 -0.42 -5.93
CA ILE A 126 3.17 -1.03 -4.61
C ILE A 126 4.63 -0.95 -4.17
N LEU A 127 5.57 -0.84 -5.12
CA LEU A 127 7.01 -0.77 -4.86
C LEU A 127 7.47 0.61 -4.39
N ASP A 128 6.71 1.67 -4.65
CA ASP A 128 7.03 3.02 -4.16
C ASP A 128 6.96 3.12 -2.64
N ASN A 129 6.28 2.15 -2.03
CA ASN A 129 6.24 1.97 -0.59
C ASN A 129 7.51 1.31 -0.02
N PHE A 130 8.48 0.96 -0.87
CA PHE A 130 9.77 0.36 -0.52
C PHE A 130 10.99 1.19 -0.99
N GLU A 131 10.79 2.39 -1.55
CA GLU A 131 11.86 3.32 -1.96
C GLU A 131 12.67 3.89 -0.79
#